data_AF-E4XXU2-F1
#
_entry.id   AF-E4XXU2-F1
#
_cell.length_a   1.000
_cell.length_b   1.000
_cell.length_c   1.000
_cell.angle_alpha   90.00
_cell.angle_beta   90.00
_cell.angle_gamma   90.00
#
_symmetry.space_group_name_H-M   'P 1'
#
loop_
_entity.id
_entity.type
_entity.pdbx_description
1 polymer ?
#
loop_
_entity_poly.entity_id
_entity_poly.type
_entity_poly.pdbx_seq_one_letter_code
_entity_poly.pdbx_strand_id
1 'polypeptide(L)'
;MLNHRKSTDQEINNECSAVCDAEFFDCSKNCVNSDCLRKCAEEVIACENSCPCGADCPTGCVDCPEHPLCVDECEDAQFINNDYKICVNAAIYELDFCLKTCPPEIGCHNSCYENYTQMLFLCPCIEQETTTTTKISTTTTEIAPIEPSCFENIAKMFF
;
A
#
# COMPACT_ATOMS: atom_id res chain seq x y z
N MET A 1 -9.67 -0.14 7.83
CA MET A 1 -9.15 -0.47 6.49
C MET A 1 -8.62 0.84 5.93
N LEU A 2 -7.30 0.97 5.82
CA LEU A 2 -6.67 2.18 5.32
C LEU A 2 -6.86 2.23 3.80
N ASN A 3 -7.43 3.32 3.27
CA ASN A 3 -7.64 3.51 1.84
C ASN A 3 -6.31 3.92 1.17
N HIS A 4 -5.37 2.97 1.05
CA HIS A 4 -4.19 3.11 0.21
C HIS A 4 -4.52 2.60 -1.20
N ARG A 5 -4.67 3.49 -2.17
CA ARG A 5 -4.38 3.18 -3.58
C ARG A 5 -3.60 4.39 -4.09
N LYS A 6 -2.41 4.19 -4.67
CA LYS A 6 -2.34 3.73 -6.07
C LYS A 6 -1.00 3.13 -6.53
N SER A 7 -0.37 2.29 -5.72
CA SER A 7 0.34 1.13 -6.26
C SER A 7 -0.07 -0.06 -5.42
N THR A 8 -0.75 -1.02 -6.04
CA THR A 8 -1.05 -2.27 -5.35
C THR A 8 0.25 -3.02 -5.09
N ASP A 9 0.37 -3.76 -3.99
CA ASP A 9 1.55 -4.60 -3.74
C ASP A 9 1.86 -5.53 -4.94
N GLN A 10 0.84 -5.90 -5.71
CA GLN A 10 0.97 -6.61 -6.97
C GLN A 10 1.70 -5.82 -8.08
N GLU A 11 1.37 -4.54 -8.26
CA GLU A 11 2.04 -3.67 -9.24
C GLU A 11 3.50 -3.45 -8.84
N ILE A 12 3.75 -3.25 -7.54
CA ILE A 12 5.11 -3.16 -6.97
C ILE A 12 5.88 -4.46 -7.19
N ASN A 13 5.26 -5.63 -6.95
CA ASN A 13 5.87 -6.92 -7.22
C ASN A 13 6.26 -7.09 -8.69
N ASN A 14 5.39 -6.68 -9.62
CA ASN A 14 5.65 -6.78 -11.05
C ASN A 14 6.83 -5.88 -11.47
N GLU A 15 6.90 -4.66 -10.92
CA GLU A 15 8.03 -3.75 -11.14
C GLU A 15 9.33 -4.34 -10.58
N CYS A 16 9.27 -4.88 -9.36
CA CYS A 16 10.41 -5.56 -8.72
C CYS A 16 10.90 -6.76 -9.54
N SER A 17 9.99 -7.61 -10.00
CA SER A 17 10.30 -8.78 -10.83
C SER A 17 11.00 -8.36 -12.13
N ALA A 18 10.54 -7.27 -12.76
CA ALA A 18 11.18 -6.75 -13.97
C ALA A 18 12.62 -6.25 -13.73
N VAL A 19 12.90 -5.71 -12.53
CA VAL A 19 14.28 -5.36 -12.11
C VAL A 19 15.11 -6.62 -11.92
N CYS A 20 14.60 -7.63 -11.20
CA CYS A 20 15.30 -8.90 -10.99
C CYS A 20 15.63 -9.59 -12.33
N ASP A 21 14.69 -9.63 -13.27
CA ASP A 21 14.89 -10.17 -14.62
C ASP A 21 15.97 -9.41 -15.40
N ALA A 22 15.99 -8.08 -15.29
CA ALA A 22 16.99 -7.25 -15.95
C ALA A 22 18.40 -7.51 -15.39
N GLU A 23 18.53 -7.66 -14.07
CA GLU A 23 19.79 -8.01 -13.41
C GLU A 23 20.28 -9.42 -13.78
N PHE A 24 19.37 -10.40 -13.83
CA PHE A 24 19.69 -11.73 -14.33
C PHE A 24 20.20 -11.70 -15.77
N PHE A 25 19.52 -10.95 -16.65
CA PHE A 25 19.93 -10.79 -18.03
C PHE A 25 21.31 -10.14 -18.14
N ASP A 26 21.62 -9.14 -17.31
CA ASP A 26 22.94 -8.50 -17.32
C ASP A 26 24.04 -9.42 -16.78
N CYS A 27 23.76 -10.14 -15.69
CA CYS A 27 24.67 -11.15 -15.12
C CYS A 27 24.99 -12.24 -16.14
N SER A 28 23.97 -12.81 -16.77
CA SER A 28 24.09 -13.96 -17.67
C SER A 28 24.88 -13.67 -18.95
N LYS A 29 24.84 -12.43 -19.47
CA LYS A 29 25.63 -12.02 -20.65
C LYS A 29 27.13 -12.20 -20.48
N ASN A 30 27.62 -12.04 -19.25
CA ASN A 30 29.04 -12.11 -18.94
C ASN A 30 29.50 -13.52 -18.53
N CYS A 31 28.59 -14.49 -18.54
CA CYS A 31 28.89 -15.85 -18.12
C CYS A 31 29.55 -16.69 -19.22
N VAL A 32 30.64 -17.36 -18.83
CA VAL A 32 31.44 -18.22 -19.70
C VAL A 32 31.21 -19.71 -19.42
N ASN A 33 30.56 -20.05 -18.30
CA ASN A 33 30.33 -21.43 -17.86
C ASN A 33 29.01 -21.57 -17.09
N SER A 34 28.63 -22.82 -16.82
CA SER A 34 27.39 -23.17 -16.11
C SER A 34 27.39 -22.74 -14.64
N ASP A 35 28.56 -22.70 -13.98
CA ASP A 35 28.65 -22.24 -12.59
C ASP A 35 28.32 -20.75 -12.46
N CYS A 36 28.74 -19.94 -13.43
CA CYS A 36 28.36 -18.53 -13.50
C CYS A 36 26.85 -18.37 -13.68
N LEU A 37 26.25 -19.11 -14.64
CA LEU A 37 24.80 -19.06 -14.86
C LEU A 37 24.02 -19.51 -13.62
N ARG A 38 24.52 -20.50 -12.89
CA ARG A 38 23.91 -20.95 -11.63
C ARG A 38 23.92 -19.85 -10.57
N LYS A 39 25.02 -19.10 -10.45
CA LYS A 39 25.07 -17.95 -9.51
C LYS A 39 24.08 -16.85 -9.89
N CYS A 40 24.00 -16.49 -11.17
CA CYS A 40 22.99 -15.53 -11.63
C CYS A 40 21.56 -16.01 -11.32
N ALA A 41 21.29 -17.32 -11.47
CA ALA A 41 20.01 -17.90 -11.13
C ALA A 41 19.73 -17.89 -9.61
N GLU A 42 20.74 -18.10 -8.77
CA GLU A 42 20.62 -17.98 -7.31
C GLU A 42 20.33 -16.52 -6.90
N GLU A 43 20.95 -15.54 -7.56
CA GLU A 43 20.75 -14.10 -7.30
C GLU A 43 19.35 -13.61 -7.70
N VAL A 44 18.82 -14.01 -8.87
CA VAL A 44 17.47 -13.62 -9.29
C VAL A 44 16.40 -14.19 -8.37
N ILE A 45 16.55 -15.44 -7.91
CA ILE A 45 15.63 -16.05 -6.94
C ILE A 45 15.64 -15.28 -5.62
N ALA A 46 16.83 -14.88 -5.14
CA ALA A 46 16.95 -14.09 -3.93
C ALA A 46 16.30 -12.71 -4.09
N CYS A 47 16.48 -12.07 -5.25
CA CYS A 47 15.83 -10.80 -5.59
C CYS A 47 14.31 -10.93 -5.57
N GLU A 48 13.75 -11.90 -6.29
CA GLU A 48 12.29 -12.13 -6.36
C GLU A 48 11.68 -12.48 -5.00
N ASN A 49 12.40 -13.25 -4.16
CA ASN A 49 11.93 -13.56 -2.82
C ASN A 49 11.83 -12.32 -1.94
N SER A 50 12.74 -11.36 -2.11
CA SER A 50 12.79 -10.11 -1.34
C SER A 50 11.83 -9.02 -1.85
N CYS A 51 11.23 -9.22 -3.03
CA CYS A 51 10.22 -8.32 -3.56
C CYS A 51 8.95 -8.32 -2.69
N PRO A 52 8.19 -7.22 -2.63
CA PRO A 52 6.84 -7.22 -2.05
C PRO A 52 5.95 -8.29 -2.71
N CYS A 53 5.19 -9.06 -1.92
CA CYS A 53 4.50 -10.30 -2.31
C CYS A 53 5.41 -11.48 -2.71
N GLY A 54 6.73 -11.38 -2.49
CA GLY A 54 7.69 -12.47 -2.59
C GLY A 54 7.71 -13.34 -1.33
N ALA A 55 8.55 -14.39 -1.33
CA ALA A 55 8.62 -15.35 -0.23
C ALA A 55 9.02 -14.73 1.11
N ASP A 56 9.86 -13.70 1.10
CA ASP A 56 10.32 -13.00 2.30
C ASP A 56 9.34 -11.89 2.73
N CYS A 57 8.45 -11.45 1.82
CA CYS A 57 7.50 -10.36 2.02
C CYS A 57 6.06 -10.78 1.60
N PRO A 58 5.48 -11.85 2.17
CA PRO A 58 4.24 -12.45 1.66
C PRO A 58 3.00 -11.54 1.77
N THR A 59 3.05 -10.52 2.63
CA THR A 59 2.01 -9.49 2.80
C THR A 59 2.41 -8.16 2.14
N GLY A 60 3.32 -8.19 1.17
CA GLY A 60 3.69 -7.00 0.41
C GLY A 60 4.52 -6.00 1.21
N CYS A 61 4.26 -4.71 0.99
CA CYS A 61 5.00 -3.64 1.65
C CYS A 61 4.75 -3.55 3.17
N VAL A 62 3.73 -4.24 3.69
CA VAL A 62 3.52 -4.38 5.14
C VAL A 62 4.67 -5.15 5.80
N ASP A 63 5.15 -6.22 5.16
CA ASP A 63 6.24 -7.04 5.69
C ASP A 63 7.63 -6.44 5.37
N CYS A 64 7.71 -5.66 4.30
CA CYS A 64 8.97 -5.10 3.78
C CYS A 64 8.90 -3.57 3.56
N PRO A 65 8.68 -2.78 4.63
CA PRO A 65 8.53 -1.32 4.52
C PRO A 65 9.83 -0.62 4.08
N GLU A 66 10.98 -1.25 4.33
CA GLU A 66 12.30 -0.72 3.93
C GLU A 66 12.66 -1.06 2.47
N HIS A 67 11.82 -1.83 1.77
CA HIS A 67 12.08 -2.18 0.38
C HIS A 67 12.01 -0.90 -0.48
N PRO A 68 12.97 -0.64 -1.40
CA PRO A 68 13.04 0.64 -2.13
C PRO A 68 11.80 1.00 -2.95
N LEU A 69 11.02 0.01 -3.36
CA LEU A 69 9.76 0.20 -4.09
C LEU A 69 8.53 0.37 -3.17
N CYS A 70 8.68 0.14 -1.87
CA CYS A 70 7.65 0.39 -0.86
C CYS A 70 7.74 1.84 -0.38
N VAL A 71 7.35 2.77 -1.26
CA VAL A 71 7.26 4.18 -0.90
C VAL A 71 6.00 4.41 -0.08
N ASP A 72 6.14 4.92 1.14
CA ASP A 72 5.00 5.43 1.89
C ASP A 72 4.53 6.76 1.27
N GLU A 73 3.60 6.67 0.32
CA GLU A 73 2.97 7.85 -0.29
C GLU A 73 2.08 8.64 0.70
N CYS A 74 1.89 8.14 1.92
CA CYS A 74 1.15 8.80 2.96
C CYS A 74 2.02 9.59 3.94
N GLU A 75 3.31 9.25 4.05
CA GLU A 75 4.29 10.11 4.71
C GLU A 75 4.31 11.47 3.99
N ASP A 76 4.02 12.54 4.72
CA ASP A 76 3.96 13.88 4.13
C ASP A 76 2.99 14.04 2.93
N ALA A 77 1.89 13.27 2.91
CA ALA A 77 0.87 13.27 1.83
C ALA A 77 0.40 14.66 1.39
N GLN A 78 0.32 15.61 2.34
CA GLN A 78 0.01 17.03 2.09
C GLN A 78 0.94 17.71 1.08
N PHE A 79 2.15 17.20 0.91
CA PHE A 79 3.16 17.70 -0.02
C PHE A 79 3.31 16.80 -1.25
N ILE A 80 3.38 15.48 -1.06
CA ILE A 80 3.77 14.53 -2.12
C ILE A 80 2.60 13.85 -2.84
N ASN A 81 1.44 13.72 -2.18
CA ASN A 81 0.32 12.93 -2.70
C ASN A 81 -0.75 13.84 -3.33
N ASN A 82 -0.83 13.85 -4.66
CA ASN A 82 -1.79 14.69 -5.37
C ASN A 82 -3.24 14.25 -5.15
N ASP A 83 -3.49 12.95 -5.01
CA ASP A 83 -4.83 12.39 -4.80
C ASP A 83 -5.36 12.78 -3.41
N TYR A 84 -4.51 12.74 -2.37
CA TYR A 84 -4.79 13.30 -1.04
C TYR A 84 -5.20 14.76 -1.14
N LYS A 85 -4.37 15.58 -1.79
CA LYS A 85 -4.60 17.02 -1.91
C LYS A 85 -5.91 17.33 -2.63
N ILE A 86 -6.20 16.64 -3.73
CA ILE A 86 -7.46 16.83 -4.47
C ILE A 86 -8.65 16.46 -3.58
N CYS A 87 -8.59 15.32 -2.88
CA CYS A 87 -9.68 14.87 -2.03
C CYS A 87 -9.96 15.82 -0.86
N VAL A 88 -8.92 16.21 -0.12
CA VAL A 88 -9.06 17.13 1.02
C VAL A 88 -9.57 18.50 0.56
N ASN A 89 -9.09 19.01 -0.58
CA ASN A 89 -9.58 20.28 -1.12
C ASN A 89 -11.04 20.21 -1.54
N ALA A 90 -11.49 19.09 -2.12
CA ALA A 90 -12.91 18.89 -2.45
C ALA A 90 -13.77 18.88 -1.18
N ALA A 91 -13.34 18.19 -0.12
CA ALA A 91 -14.05 18.19 1.17
C ALA A 91 -14.12 19.59 1.79
N ILE A 92 -13.02 20.36 1.76
CA ILE A 92 -12.98 21.75 2.25
C ILE A 92 -13.92 22.65 1.44
N TYR A 93 -13.95 22.49 0.11
CA TYR A 93 -14.83 23.26 -0.76
C TYR A 93 -16.31 23.04 -0.41
N GLU A 94 -16.72 21.79 -0.24
CA GLU A 94 -18.10 21.44 0.15
C GLU A 94 -18.44 21.96 1.56
N LEU A 95 -17.50 21.90 2.51
CA LEU A 95 -17.67 22.46 3.85
C LEU A 95 -17.90 23.99 3.79
N ASP A 96 -17.05 24.73 3.07
CA ASP A 96 -17.16 26.18 2.92
C ASP A 96 -18.50 26.59 2.27
N PHE A 97 -18.91 25.87 1.23
CA PHE A 97 -20.20 26.08 0.58
C PHE A 97 -21.37 25.83 1.54
N CYS A 98 -21.32 24.73 2.30
CA CYS A 98 -22.35 24.39 3.28
C CYS A 98 -22.46 25.46 4.37
N LEU A 99 -21.35 25.87 4.98
CA LEU A 99 -21.34 26.89 6.04
C LEU A 99 -21.87 28.25 5.55
N LYS A 100 -21.56 28.64 4.30
CA LYS A 100 -22.06 29.90 3.71
C LYS A 100 -23.57 29.91 3.47
N THR A 101 -24.17 28.73 3.28
CA THR A 101 -25.61 28.59 3.01
C THR A 101 -26.43 28.33 4.28
N CYS A 102 -25.77 28.11 5.42
CA CYS A 102 -26.45 27.88 6.68
C CYS A 102 -27.18 29.13 7.20
N PRO A 103 -28.43 28.97 7.70
CA PRO A 103 -29.03 29.96 8.58
C PRO A 103 -28.23 30.06 9.90
N PRO A 104 -28.46 31.09 10.74
CA PRO A 104 -27.79 31.24 12.04
C PRO A 104 -28.29 30.22 13.08
N GLU A 105 -28.18 28.93 12.75
CA GLU A 105 -28.60 27.79 13.54
C GLU A 105 -27.44 26.82 13.70
N ILE A 106 -27.13 26.49 14.95
CA ILE A 106 -26.00 25.61 15.27
C ILE A 106 -26.12 24.21 14.66
N GLY A 107 -27.37 23.73 14.50
CA GLY A 107 -27.64 22.43 13.90
C GLY A 107 -27.13 22.33 12.46
N CYS A 108 -27.30 23.40 11.66
CA CYS A 108 -26.83 23.42 10.28
C CYS A 108 -25.30 23.33 10.20
N HIS A 109 -24.59 24.11 11.02
CA HIS A 109 -23.14 24.05 11.08
C HIS A 109 -22.63 22.66 11.47
N ASN A 110 -23.25 22.02 12.48
CA ASN A 110 -22.88 20.67 12.91
C ASN A 110 -23.04 19.66 11.78
N SER A 111 -24.15 19.71 11.04
CA SER A 111 -24.36 18.84 9.87
C SER A 111 -23.31 19.06 8.76
N CYS A 112 -22.87 20.30 8.52
CA CYS A 112 -21.79 20.57 7.57
C CYS A 112 -20.48 19.90 7.99
N TYR A 113 -20.12 19.99 9.28
CA TYR A 113 -18.92 19.35 9.81
C TYR A 113 -19.02 17.81 9.81
N GLU A 114 -20.19 17.24 10.13
CA GLU A 114 -20.42 15.80 10.04
C GLU A 114 -20.20 15.28 8.61
N ASN A 115 -20.73 15.96 7.60
CA ASN A 115 -20.53 15.61 6.20
C ASN A 115 -19.04 15.75 5.79
N TYR A 116 -18.40 16.83 6.19
CA TYR A 116 -16.96 17.05 5.95
C TYR A 116 -16.11 15.90 6.51
N THR A 117 -16.37 15.48 7.75
CA THR A 117 -15.68 14.35 8.38
C THR A 117 -15.93 13.05 7.61
N GLN A 118 -17.15 12.79 7.14
CA GLN A 118 -17.44 11.62 6.30
C GLN A 118 -16.68 11.65 4.96
N MET A 119 -16.56 12.82 4.33
CA MET A 119 -15.76 12.96 3.11
C MET A 119 -14.28 12.72 3.36
N LEU A 120 -13.72 13.23 4.46
CA LEU A 120 -12.32 13.00 4.82
C LEU A 120 -12.02 11.51 5.03
N PHE A 121 -12.95 10.74 5.60
CA PHE A 121 -12.78 9.29 5.77
C PHE A 121 -12.62 8.52 4.46
N LEU A 122 -13.02 9.11 3.34
CA LEU A 122 -12.85 8.54 2.00
C LEU A 122 -11.56 9.00 1.31
N CYS A 123 -10.88 10.01 1.86
CA CYS A 123 -9.60 10.46 1.31
C CYS A 123 -8.49 9.43 1.59
N PRO A 124 -7.54 9.27 0.66
CA PRO A 124 -6.36 8.46 0.91
C PRO A 124 -5.56 9.05 2.08
N CYS A 125 -4.73 8.26 2.76
CA CYS A 125 -3.81 8.75 3.79
C CYS A 125 -4.43 9.47 5.00
N ILE A 126 -5.76 9.44 5.19
CA ILE A 126 -6.41 9.87 6.42
C ILE A 126 -6.45 8.69 7.39
N GLU A 127 -5.72 8.80 8.49
CA GLU A 127 -5.80 7.83 9.58
C GLU A 127 -7.20 7.85 10.20
N GLN A 128 -7.75 6.65 10.41
CA GLN A 128 -8.99 6.49 11.15
C GLN A 128 -8.63 6.15 12.59
N GLU A 129 -9.13 6.92 13.57
CA GLU A 129 -9.14 6.44 14.95
C GLU A 129 -10.01 5.18 15.02
N THR A 130 -9.38 4.02 15.12
CA THR A 130 -10.10 2.77 15.40
C THR A 130 -10.46 2.78 16.88
N THR A 131 -11.74 3.02 17.19
CA THR A 131 -12.25 2.76 18.53
C THR A 131 -12.24 1.25 18.78
N THR A 132 -11.13 0.73 19.30
CA THR A 132 -10.97 -0.68 19.69
C THR A 132 -11.92 -0.99 20.85
N THR A 133 -13.12 -1.48 20.55
CA THR A 133 -13.97 -2.10 21.57
C THR A 133 -13.31 -3.43 21.97
N THR A 134 -12.58 -3.40 23.08
CA THR A 134 -11.94 -4.59 23.67
C THR A 134 -13.03 -5.59 24.06
N LYS A 135 -13.31 -6.56 23.19
CA LYS A 135 -13.91 -7.83 23.59
C LYS A 135 -12.77 -8.78 23.94
N ILE A 136 -12.57 -9.00 25.23
CA ILE A 136 -11.70 -10.05 25.74
C ILE A 136 -12.29 -11.39 25.27
N SER A 137 -11.62 -12.09 24.34
CA SER A 137 -11.82 -13.54 24.16
C SER A 137 -10.63 -14.20 23.47
N THR A 138 -9.96 -15.08 24.23
CA THR A 138 -9.32 -16.35 23.82
C THR A 138 -8.29 -16.35 22.69
N THR A 139 -7.05 -16.63 23.08
CA THR A 139 -5.89 -16.96 22.24
C THR A 139 -6.23 -18.07 21.23
N THR A 140 -6.33 -17.70 19.96
CA THR A 140 -6.19 -18.60 18.81
C THR A 140 -5.10 -17.99 17.94
N THR A 141 -4.10 -18.76 17.54
CA THR A 141 -3.04 -18.32 16.63
C THR A 141 -3.67 -17.92 15.31
N GLU A 142 -3.88 -16.63 15.11
CA GLU A 142 -4.31 -16.06 13.84
C GLU A 142 -3.09 -15.91 12.94
N ILE A 143 -3.09 -16.67 11.85
CA ILE A 143 -2.24 -16.43 10.68
C ILE A 143 -2.67 -15.04 10.16
N ALA A 144 -1.74 -14.11 10.06
CA ALA A 144 -2.04 -12.78 9.52
C ALA A 144 -2.76 -12.92 8.16
N PRO A 145 -3.83 -12.15 7.91
CA PRO A 145 -4.56 -12.24 6.66
C PRO A 145 -3.63 -11.81 5.51
N ILE A 146 -3.20 -12.79 4.71
CA ILE A 146 -2.51 -12.55 3.44
C ILE A 146 -3.43 -11.63 2.64
N GLU A 147 -2.93 -10.46 2.26
CA GLU A 147 -3.69 -9.49 1.50
C GLU A 147 -4.21 -10.15 0.20
N PRO A 148 -5.50 -10.01 -0.17
CA PRO A 148 -6.07 -10.70 -1.33
C PRO A 148 -5.27 -10.49 -2.63
N SER A 149 -4.54 -9.38 -2.74
CA SER A 149 -3.64 -9.04 -3.84
C SER A 149 -2.45 -9.99 -3.98
N CYS A 150 -1.85 -10.45 -2.87
CA CYS A 150 -0.59 -11.21 -2.90
C CYS A 150 -0.80 -12.73 -3.08
N PHE A 151 -2.03 -13.24 -2.94
CA PHE A 151 -2.32 -14.68 -3.00
C PHE A 151 -1.99 -15.32 -4.36
N GLU A 152 -2.08 -14.56 -5.46
CA GLU A 152 -1.87 -15.10 -6.82
C GLU A 152 -0.39 -15.36 -7.18
N ASN A 153 0.57 -14.65 -6.57
CA ASN A 153 2.00 -14.79 -6.94
C ASN A 153 2.69 -15.95 -6.24
N ILE A 154 2.35 -16.25 -4.98
CA ILE A 154 2.96 -17.34 -4.20
C ILE A 154 2.80 -18.69 -4.94
N ALA A 155 1.70 -18.87 -5.68
CA ALA A 155 1.45 -20.10 -6.44
C ALA A 155 2.36 -20.29 -7.68
N LYS A 156 2.97 -19.22 -8.21
CA LYS A 156 3.81 -19.29 -9.43
C LYS A 156 5.25 -19.73 -9.16
N MET A 157 5.76 -19.55 -7.95
CA MET A 157 7.14 -19.95 -7.58
C MET A 157 7.29 -21.45 -7.27
N PHE A 158 6.19 -22.20 -7.19
CA PHE A 158 6.21 -23.64 -6.88
C PHE A 158 6.02 -24.58 -8.09
N PHE A 159 5.99 -24.05 -9.32
CA PHE A 159 5.84 -24.86 -10.55
C PHE A 159 6.84 -24.48 -11.64
#